data_AF-A0A836TAI1-F1
#
_entry.id   AF-A0A836TAI1-F1
#
_cell.length_a   1.000
_cell.length_b   1.000
_cell.length_c   1.000
_cell.angle_alpha   90.00
_cell.angle_beta   90.00
_cell.angle_gamma   90.00
#
_symmetry.space_group_name_H-M   'P 1'
#
loop_
_entity.id
_entity.type
_entity.pdbx_description
1 polymer ?
#
loop_
_entity_poly.entity_id
_entity_poly.type
_entity_poly.pdbx_seq_one_letter_code
_entity_poly.pdbx_strand_id
1 'polypeptide(L)'
;MAEVNLSNYTLNFGPQHPAAHGVLRLVLEVDGEVVERTDPHIGLLHRGTEKLIEHKTYMQSIPYFDRLDYSSPMNQEHAFVLAIEKLLGCEVPKRAQYLRVLFSEIGRLQNHILGITTGALDVGALTPSLWGFEDREELMCFYERISGARMHTAYFRPGGVHRDIPPDLIEDIYKFCESFPETVANIESLLTDNRIFKQRT
;
A
#
# COMPACT_ATOMS: atom_id res chain seq x y z
N MET A 1 10.70 37.54 38.96
CA MET A 1 11.61 36.82 38.05
C MET A 1 11.03 36.99 36.66
N ALA A 2 11.80 37.54 35.71
CA ALA A 2 11.34 37.60 34.33
C ALA A 2 11.31 36.16 33.80
N GLU A 3 10.15 35.67 33.37
CA GLU A 3 10.07 34.42 32.62
C GLU A 3 10.91 34.58 31.35
N VAL A 4 12.03 33.86 31.30
CA VAL A 4 12.81 33.73 30.08
C VAL A 4 12.01 32.80 29.18
N ASN A 5 11.29 33.37 28.20
CA ASN A 5 10.66 32.56 27.15
C ASN A 5 11.77 31.86 26.37
N LEU A 6 11.93 30.56 26.64
CA LEU A 6 12.75 29.66 25.82
C LEU A 6 12.16 29.66 24.40
N SER A 7 12.99 29.96 23.40
CA SER A 7 12.54 29.92 22.01
C SER A 7 12.49 28.48 21.53
N ASN A 8 11.31 28.00 21.18
CA ASN A 8 11.15 26.69 20.54
C ASN A 8 11.99 26.62 19.26
N TYR A 9 12.70 25.52 19.04
CA TYR A 9 13.50 25.31 17.83
C TYR A 9 12.63 24.75 16.73
N THR A 10 12.69 25.35 15.54
CA THR A 10 12.00 24.82 14.36
C THR A 10 12.94 23.93 13.56
N LEU A 11 12.58 22.65 13.42
CA LEU A 11 13.30 21.66 12.60
C LEU A 11 12.46 21.28 11.38
N ASN A 12 13.10 21.18 10.23
CA ASN A 12 12.45 20.76 8.98
C ASN A 12 12.88 19.34 8.63
N PHE A 13 11.96 18.41 8.73
CA PHE A 13 12.16 17.01 8.35
C PHE A 13 11.62 16.78 6.94
N GLY A 14 12.50 16.35 6.03
CA GLY A 14 12.15 16.15 4.61
C GLY A 14 12.42 17.39 3.72
N PRO A 15 12.00 17.36 2.44
CA PRO A 15 11.17 16.33 1.80
C PRO A 15 11.93 15.05 1.45
N GLN A 16 13.26 15.08 1.43
CA GLN A 16 14.11 13.93 1.15
C GLN A 16 14.68 13.37 2.45
N HIS A 17 14.01 12.38 3.01
CA HIS A 17 14.50 11.62 4.17
C HIS A 17 14.01 10.17 4.08
N PRO A 18 14.83 9.15 4.40
CA PRO A 18 14.45 7.74 4.29
C PRO A 18 13.13 7.41 5.00
N ALA A 19 12.95 7.87 6.23
CA ALA A 19 11.74 7.64 7.03
C ALA A 19 10.50 8.45 6.59
N ALA A 20 10.58 9.24 5.51
CA ALA A 20 9.42 9.96 4.97
C ALA A 20 8.56 9.10 4.03
N HIS A 21 9.07 7.93 3.58
CA HIS A 21 8.39 6.97 2.69
C HIS A 21 7.63 7.61 1.53
N GLY A 22 8.34 8.45 0.76
CA GLY A 22 7.78 9.23 -0.33
C GLY A 22 8.24 10.67 -0.24
N VAL A 23 7.30 11.61 -0.32
CA VAL A 23 7.58 13.04 -0.25
C VAL A 23 6.71 13.69 0.82
N LEU A 24 7.29 13.82 2.01
CA LEU A 24 6.66 14.46 3.15
C LEU A 24 7.60 15.50 3.74
N ARG A 25 7.09 16.71 3.96
CA ARG A 25 7.79 17.75 4.69
C ARG A 25 7.08 17.97 6.01
N LEU A 26 7.78 17.80 7.12
CA LEU A 26 7.27 18.04 8.47
C LEU A 26 8.05 19.20 9.09
N VAL A 27 7.36 20.29 9.41
CA VAL A 27 7.92 21.38 10.18
C VAL A 27 7.59 21.12 11.65
N LEU A 28 8.62 20.82 12.43
CA LEU A 28 8.51 20.46 13.85
C LEU A 28 8.97 21.64 14.71
N GLU A 29 8.17 22.02 15.70
CA GLU A 29 8.58 22.91 16.78
C GLU A 29 8.89 22.03 18.00
N VAL A 30 10.16 22.03 18.41
CA VAL A 30 10.66 21.18 19.49
C VAL A 30 11.16 22.01 20.66
N ASP A 31 10.86 21.55 21.87
CA ASP A 31 11.48 21.99 23.12
C ASP A 31 12.38 20.86 23.63
N GLY A 32 13.69 20.99 23.38
CA GLY A 32 14.64 19.90 23.59
C GLY A 32 14.35 18.69 22.71
N GLU A 33 13.92 17.58 23.33
CA GLU A 33 13.54 16.33 22.65
C GLU A 33 12.03 16.16 22.49
N VAL A 34 11.22 17.04 23.09
CA VAL A 34 9.76 16.97 23.06
C VAL A 34 9.23 17.77 21.88
N VAL A 35 8.33 17.15 21.11
CA VAL A 35 7.64 17.82 19.99
C VAL A 35 6.40 18.53 20.52
N GLU A 36 6.40 19.86 20.45
CA GLU A 36 5.29 20.71 20.89
C GLU A 36 4.27 20.92 19.76
N ARG A 37 4.76 21.14 18.53
CA ARG A 37 3.89 21.32 17.34
C ARG A 37 4.49 20.64 16.13
N THR A 38 3.61 20.06 15.31
CA THR A 38 3.94 19.47 14.02
C THR A 38 3.04 20.07 12.95
N ASP A 39 3.64 20.61 11.89
CA ASP A 39 2.95 21.11 10.70
C ASP A 39 3.34 20.26 9.48
N PRO A 40 2.50 19.29 9.07
CA PRO A 40 2.74 18.43 7.92
C PRO A 40 2.38 19.14 6.61
N HIS A 41 3.41 19.51 5.85
CA HIS A 41 3.26 20.10 4.51
C HIS A 41 3.13 18.96 3.49
N ILE A 42 1.89 18.66 3.13
CA ILE A 42 1.52 17.69 2.10
C ILE A 42 1.30 18.36 0.73
N GLY A 43 1.08 17.57 -0.32
CA GLY A 43 0.80 18.07 -1.67
C GLY A 43 1.99 18.08 -2.62
N LEU A 44 3.18 17.69 -2.17
CA LEU A 44 4.36 17.51 -3.04
C LEU A 44 4.17 16.43 -4.11
N LEU A 45 3.23 15.49 -3.88
CA LEU A 45 2.80 14.48 -4.86
C LEU A 45 1.38 14.76 -5.41
N HIS A 46 0.85 15.96 -5.23
CA HIS A 46 -0.44 16.33 -5.82
C HIS A 46 -0.30 16.45 -7.35
N ARG A 47 -1.06 15.65 -8.08
CA ARG A 47 -1.00 15.57 -9.56
C ARG A 47 -2.28 16.05 -10.26
N GLY A 48 -3.23 16.63 -9.51
CA GLY A 48 -4.53 17.04 -10.08
C GLY A 48 -5.33 15.86 -10.65
N THR A 49 -5.20 14.67 -10.08
CA THR A 49 -5.80 13.42 -10.60
C THR A 49 -7.31 13.54 -10.79
N GLU A 50 -8.01 14.12 -9.82
CA GLU A 50 -9.46 14.35 -9.88
C GLU A 50 -9.84 15.23 -11.08
N LYS A 51 -9.06 16.28 -11.35
CA LYS A 51 -9.30 17.19 -12.48
C LYS A 51 -9.08 16.50 -13.81
N LEU A 52 -8.07 15.63 -13.90
CA LEU A 52 -7.82 14.84 -15.10
C LEU A 52 -8.96 13.85 -15.37
N ILE A 53 -9.54 13.25 -14.33
CA ILE A 53 -10.66 12.31 -14.45
C ILE A 53 -11.90 12.98 -15.05
N GLU A 54 -12.17 14.25 -14.73
CA GLU A 54 -13.29 15.01 -15.33
C GLU A 54 -13.22 15.09 -16.87
N HIS A 55 -12.00 15.05 -17.43
CA HIS A 55 -11.76 15.13 -18.87
C HIS A 55 -11.61 13.76 -19.55
N LYS A 56 -11.86 12.65 -18.82
CA LYS A 56 -11.70 11.28 -19.30
C LYS A 56 -12.97 10.49 -19.12
N THR A 57 -13.15 9.45 -19.94
CA THR A 57 -14.26 8.52 -19.77
C THR A 57 -14.01 7.60 -18.57
N TYR A 58 -15.06 6.96 -18.04
CA TYR A 58 -14.93 6.03 -16.91
C TYR A 58 -13.88 4.94 -17.15
N MET A 59 -13.86 4.33 -18.34
CA MET A 59 -12.90 3.27 -18.66
C MET A 59 -11.45 3.79 -18.75
N GLN A 60 -11.25 5.00 -19.25
CA GLN A 60 -9.95 5.67 -19.28
C GLN A 60 -9.49 6.14 -17.90
N SER A 61 -10.43 6.30 -16.96
CA SER A 61 -10.15 6.80 -15.61
C SER A 61 -9.65 5.74 -14.65
N ILE A 62 -9.90 4.45 -14.92
CA ILE A 62 -9.51 3.32 -14.06
C ILE A 62 -8.01 3.36 -13.69
N PRO A 63 -7.06 3.52 -14.63
CA PRO A 63 -5.63 3.49 -14.30
C PRO A 63 -5.13 4.67 -13.45
N TYR A 64 -5.98 5.68 -13.17
CA TYR A 64 -5.64 6.69 -12.18
C TYR A 64 -5.77 6.14 -10.76
N PHE A 65 -6.73 5.23 -10.51
CA PHE A 65 -6.97 4.64 -9.19
C PHE A 65 -5.85 3.68 -8.78
N ASP A 66 -5.31 2.87 -9.70
CA ASP A 66 -4.12 2.02 -9.49
C ASP A 66 -2.89 2.81 -9.00
N ARG A 67 -2.87 4.12 -9.24
CA ARG A 67 -1.74 5.03 -8.98
C ARG A 67 -1.97 5.96 -7.81
N LEU A 68 -3.13 5.92 -7.16
CA LEU A 68 -3.41 6.69 -5.94
C LEU A 68 -2.74 6.01 -4.76
N ASP A 69 -3.21 4.81 -4.42
CA ASP A 69 -2.48 3.91 -3.53
C ASP A 69 -1.75 2.87 -4.39
N TYR A 70 -0.48 3.14 -4.64
CA TYR A 70 0.37 2.28 -5.46
C TYR A 70 0.73 0.95 -4.76
N SER A 71 0.45 0.81 -3.46
CA SER A 71 0.73 -0.42 -2.72
C SER A 71 -0.38 -1.46 -2.89
N SER A 72 -1.63 -1.02 -3.09
CA SER A 72 -2.82 -1.86 -3.27
C SER A 72 -3.65 -1.48 -4.51
N PRO A 73 -3.06 -1.58 -5.72
CA PRO A 73 -3.66 -1.06 -6.95
C PRO A 73 -5.03 -1.70 -7.26
N MET A 74 -5.15 -3.03 -7.17
CA MET A 74 -6.40 -3.74 -7.45
C MET A 74 -7.52 -3.38 -6.47
N ASN A 75 -7.21 -3.10 -5.21
CA ASN A 75 -8.21 -2.70 -4.20
C ASN A 75 -8.78 -1.32 -4.54
N GLN A 76 -7.96 -0.39 -5.03
CA GLN A 76 -8.41 0.92 -5.51
C GLN A 76 -9.25 0.80 -6.79
N GLU A 77 -8.81 -0.02 -7.75
CA GLU A 77 -9.63 -0.33 -8.94
C GLU A 77 -11.01 -0.88 -8.53
N HIS A 78 -11.03 -1.80 -7.56
CA HIS A 78 -12.25 -2.46 -7.11
C HIS A 78 -13.25 -1.45 -6.55
N ALA A 79 -12.80 -0.51 -5.72
CA ALA A 79 -13.66 0.53 -5.16
C ALA A 79 -14.30 1.40 -6.25
N PHE A 80 -13.51 1.82 -7.24
CA PHE A 80 -14.01 2.65 -8.34
C PHE A 80 -14.99 1.90 -9.24
N VAL A 81 -14.69 0.63 -9.55
CA VAL A 81 -15.55 -0.21 -10.39
C VAL A 81 -16.88 -0.52 -9.70
N LEU A 82 -16.88 -0.82 -8.39
CA LEU A 82 -18.11 -1.02 -7.63
C LEU A 82 -18.99 0.23 -7.62
N ALA A 83 -18.40 1.43 -7.55
CA ALA A 83 -19.15 2.68 -7.65
C ALA A 83 -19.84 2.82 -9.02
N ILE A 84 -19.15 2.51 -10.11
CA ILE A 84 -19.73 2.53 -11.46
C ILE A 84 -20.85 1.49 -11.61
N GLU A 85 -20.62 0.26 -11.13
CA GLU A 85 -21.59 -0.84 -11.22
C GLU A 85 -22.87 -0.54 -10.43
N LYS A 86 -22.73 0.07 -9.24
CA LYS A 86 -23.85 0.54 -8.44
C LYS A 86 -24.65 1.63 -9.13
N LEU A 87 -23.99 2.53 -9.87
CA LEU A 87 -24.67 3.58 -10.66
C LEU A 87 -25.39 3.01 -11.88
N LEU A 88 -24.84 1.97 -12.51
CA LEU A 88 -25.43 1.30 -13.67
C LEU A 88 -26.50 0.27 -13.30
N GLY A 89 -26.55 -0.17 -12.04
CA GLY A 89 -27.44 -1.23 -11.59
C GLY A 89 -27.15 -2.59 -12.24
N CYS A 90 -25.89 -2.85 -12.61
CA CYS A 90 -25.51 -4.10 -13.27
C CYS A 90 -25.04 -5.16 -12.27
N GLU A 91 -25.42 -6.42 -12.52
CA GLU A 91 -24.94 -7.56 -11.75
C GLU A 91 -23.71 -8.18 -12.41
N VAL A 92 -22.65 -8.34 -11.63
CA VAL A 92 -21.39 -8.95 -12.08
C VAL A 92 -21.49 -10.48 -12.00
N PRO A 93 -20.99 -11.24 -13.00
CA PRO A 93 -20.98 -12.70 -12.95
C PRO A 93 -20.29 -13.25 -11.69
N LYS A 94 -20.84 -14.34 -11.12
CA LYS A 94 -20.34 -14.93 -9.86
C LYS A 94 -18.85 -15.29 -9.89
N ARG A 95 -18.35 -15.79 -11.03
CA ARG A 95 -16.91 -16.08 -11.21
C ARG A 95 -16.04 -14.84 -11.08
N ALA A 96 -16.46 -13.72 -11.68
CA ALA A 96 -15.72 -12.46 -11.59
C ALA A 96 -15.73 -11.89 -10.16
N GLN A 97 -16.81 -12.09 -9.40
CA GLN A 97 -16.85 -11.73 -7.97
C GLN A 97 -15.81 -12.50 -7.15
N TYR A 98 -15.70 -13.83 -7.35
CA TYR A 98 -14.68 -14.64 -6.66
C TYR A 98 -13.25 -14.21 -7.01
N LEU A 99 -12.97 -13.96 -8.29
CA LEU A 99 -11.66 -13.47 -8.72
C LEU A 99 -11.34 -12.12 -8.07
N ARG A 100 -12.30 -11.19 -8.03
CA ARG A 100 -12.09 -9.90 -7.36
C ARG A 100 -11.75 -10.02 -5.90
N VAL A 101 -12.45 -10.91 -5.17
CA VAL A 101 -12.16 -11.15 -3.74
C VAL A 101 -10.77 -11.77 -3.59
N LEU A 102 -10.44 -12.80 -4.37
CA LEU A 102 -9.11 -13.45 -4.33
C LEU A 102 -7.98 -12.43 -4.52
N PHE A 103 -8.07 -11.60 -5.56
CA PHE A 103 -7.04 -10.60 -5.85
C PHE A 103 -7.05 -9.42 -4.89
N SER A 104 -8.20 -9.06 -4.32
CA SER A 104 -8.26 -8.04 -3.27
C SER A 104 -7.58 -8.50 -1.97
N GLU A 105 -7.66 -9.79 -1.65
CA GLU A 105 -6.97 -10.37 -0.49
C GLU A 105 -5.46 -10.55 -0.75
N ILE A 106 -5.05 -10.91 -1.97
CA ILE A 106 -3.63 -10.85 -2.37
C ILE A 106 -3.09 -9.41 -2.24
N GLY A 107 -3.84 -8.42 -2.72
CA GLY A 107 -3.47 -7.01 -2.56
C GLY A 107 -3.40 -6.56 -1.10
N ARG A 108 -4.27 -7.12 -0.23
CA ARG A 108 -4.20 -6.90 1.22
C ARG A 108 -2.92 -7.48 1.82
N LEU A 109 -2.57 -8.73 1.49
CA LEU A 109 -1.33 -9.35 1.94
C LEU A 109 -0.11 -8.53 1.51
N GLN A 110 -0.05 -8.16 0.23
CA GLN A 110 1.01 -7.33 -0.32
C GLN A 110 1.16 -5.97 0.39
N ASN A 111 0.05 -5.34 0.77
CA ASN A 111 0.05 -4.08 1.51
C ASN A 111 0.54 -4.27 2.96
N HIS A 112 0.03 -5.29 3.67
CA HIS A 112 0.48 -5.57 5.05
C HIS A 112 1.96 -5.96 5.12
N ILE A 113 2.45 -6.78 4.19
CA ILE A 113 3.87 -7.10 4.10
C ILE A 113 4.69 -5.83 3.96
N LEU A 114 4.32 -4.93 3.04
CA LEU A 114 5.01 -3.66 2.86
C LEU A 114 4.94 -2.81 4.15
N GLY A 115 3.76 -2.62 4.74
CA GLY A 115 3.58 -1.79 5.92
C GLY A 115 4.34 -2.29 7.16
N ILE A 116 4.28 -3.58 7.46
CA ILE A 116 4.96 -4.17 8.62
C ILE A 116 6.48 -4.11 8.42
N THR A 117 6.96 -4.51 7.24
CA THR A 117 8.40 -4.59 7.00
C THR A 117 9.07 -3.23 6.88
N THR A 118 8.41 -2.24 6.28
CA THR A 118 8.91 -0.86 6.23
C THR A 118 8.83 -0.17 7.59
N GLY A 119 7.76 -0.41 8.36
CA GLY A 119 7.69 0.06 9.75
C GLY A 119 8.79 -0.53 10.62
N ALA A 120 9.10 -1.82 10.46
CA ALA A 120 10.24 -2.46 11.12
C ALA A 120 11.58 -1.85 10.68
N LEU A 121 11.72 -1.55 9.38
CA LEU A 121 12.91 -0.93 8.81
C LEU A 121 13.17 0.46 9.41
N ASP A 122 12.14 1.28 9.59
CA ASP A 122 12.26 2.62 10.18
C ASP A 122 12.66 2.60 11.66
N VAL A 123 12.19 1.60 12.40
CA VAL A 123 12.61 1.39 13.80
C VAL A 123 14.06 0.89 13.87
N GLY A 124 14.55 0.23 12.80
CA GLY A 124 15.94 -0.19 12.63
C GLY A 124 16.14 -1.68 12.35
N ALA A 125 15.06 -2.48 12.24
CA ALA A 125 15.13 -3.90 11.91
C ALA A 125 15.21 -4.11 10.39
N LEU A 126 16.41 -4.36 9.88
CA LEU A 126 16.66 -4.49 8.44
C LEU A 126 16.15 -5.82 7.85
N THR A 127 16.33 -6.93 8.57
CA THR A 127 16.12 -8.29 8.06
C THR A 127 14.69 -8.61 7.62
N PRO A 128 13.62 -8.23 8.35
CA PRO A 128 12.24 -8.54 7.94
C PRO A 128 11.87 -7.98 6.57
N SER A 129 12.47 -6.85 6.17
CA SER A 129 12.21 -6.26 4.85
C SER A 129 12.73 -7.12 3.71
N LEU A 130 13.91 -7.73 3.87
CA LEU A 130 14.47 -8.62 2.85
C LEU A 130 13.63 -9.89 2.70
N TRP A 131 13.18 -10.49 3.80
CA TRP A 131 12.32 -11.67 3.78
C TRP A 131 10.95 -11.39 3.20
N GLY A 132 10.25 -10.36 3.67
CA GLY A 132 8.91 -10.05 3.19
C GLY A 132 8.89 -9.58 1.73
N PHE A 133 9.96 -8.97 1.23
CA PHE A 133 10.02 -8.54 -0.18
C PHE A 133 10.18 -9.71 -1.16
N GLU A 134 10.70 -10.85 -0.72
CA GLU A 134 10.73 -12.08 -1.51
C GLU A 134 9.31 -12.62 -1.76
N ASP A 135 8.52 -12.80 -0.70
CA ASP A 135 7.10 -13.19 -0.84
C ASP A 135 6.31 -12.15 -1.65
N ARG A 136 6.61 -10.86 -1.46
CA ARG A 136 5.97 -9.79 -2.21
C ARG A 136 6.30 -9.84 -3.70
N GLU A 137 7.50 -10.30 -4.06
CA GLU A 137 7.91 -10.52 -5.45
C GLU A 137 7.11 -11.66 -6.08
N GLU A 138 6.90 -12.75 -5.35
CA GLU A 138 6.07 -13.88 -5.81
C GLU A 138 4.62 -13.44 -6.06
N LEU A 139 4.04 -12.63 -5.16
CA LEU A 139 2.72 -12.03 -5.36
C LEU A 139 2.67 -11.13 -6.61
N MET A 140 3.74 -10.38 -6.92
CA MET A 140 3.81 -9.59 -8.15
C MET A 140 3.87 -10.44 -9.42
N CYS A 141 4.49 -11.62 -9.36
CA CYS A 141 4.46 -12.58 -10.47
C CYS A 141 3.03 -13.06 -10.76
N PHE A 142 2.17 -13.19 -9.74
CA PHE A 142 0.76 -13.50 -9.95
C PHE A 142 0.01 -12.37 -10.67
N TYR A 143 0.31 -11.11 -10.34
CA TYR A 143 -0.24 -9.95 -11.04
C TYR A 143 0.22 -9.88 -12.50
N GLU A 144 1.49 -10.19 -12.75
CA GLU A 144 2.06 -10.23 -14.09
C GLU A 144 1.37 -11.29 -14.96
N ARG A 145 1.16 -12.50 -14.43
CA ARG A 145 0.53 -13.59 -15.19
C ARG A 145 -0.91 -13.30 -15.60
N ILE A 146 -1.61 -12.42 -14.89
CA ILE A 146 -3.02 -12.08 -15.17
C ILE A 146 -3.16 -10.85 -16.04
N SER A 147 -2.41 -9.80 -15.71
CA SER A 147 -2.59 -8.49 -16.33
C SER A 147 -1.51 -8.15 -17.35
N GLY A 148 -0.37 -8.85 -17.32
CA GLY A 148 0.85 -8.50 -18.05
C GLY A 148 1.67 -7.40 -17.36
N ALA A 149 1.22 -6.88 -16.20
CA ALA A 149 1.91 -5.86 -15.43
C ALA A 149 2.07 -6.30 -13.96
N ARG A 150 3.18 -5.88 -13.35
CA ARG A 150 3.53 -6.30 -11.98
C ARG A 150 2.92 -5.45 -10.86
N MET A 151 2.55 -4.21 -11.16
CA MET A 151 1.94 -3.28 -10.19
C MET A 151 0.64 -2.70 -10.73
N HIS A 152 0.70 -1.87 -11.77
CA HIS A 152 -0.48 -1.20 -12.32
C HIS A 152 -1.17 -2.11 -13.33
N THR A 153 -2.17 -2.84 -12.87
CA THR A 153 -2.78 -3.94 -13.62
C THR A 153 -3.96 -3.52 -14.50
N ALA A 154 -4.73 -2.51 -14.09
CA ALA A 154 -6.00 -2.11 -14.71
C ALA A 154 -6.87 -3.33 -15.10
N TYR A 155 -6.92 -4.31 -14.20
CA TYR A 155 -7.50 -5.64 -14.41
C TYR A 155 -8.99 -5.68 -14.10
N PHE A 156 -9.42 -4.98 -13.05
CA PHE A 156 -10.84 -4.83 -12.74
C PHE A 156 -11.45 -3.78 -13.66
N ARG A 157 -12.57 -4.14 -14.27
CA ARG A 157 -13.31 -3.29 -15.19
C ARG A 157 -14.79 -3.28 -14.82
N PRO A 158 -15.52 -2.19 -15.09
CA PRO A 158 -16.97 -2.17 -14.95
C PRO A 158 -17.61 -3.36 -15.67
N GLY A 159 -18.35 -4.18 -14.92
CA GLY A 159 -18.97 -5.42 -15.39
C GLY A 159 -18.21 -6.71 -15.03
N GLY A 160 -17.04 -6.63 -14.38
CA GLY A 160 -16.32 -7.80 -13.87
C GLY A 160 -14.79 -7.69 -13.92
N VAL A 161 -14.17 -8.64 -14.59
CA VAL A 161 -12.71 -8.71 -14.79
C VAL A 161 -12.38 -8.65 -16.27
N HIS A 162 -11.22 -8.09 -16.63
CA HIS A 162 -10.84 -7.95 -18.04
C HIS A 162 -10.62 -9.29 -18.75
N ARG A 163 -9.95 -10.24 -18.08
CA ARG A 163 -9.60 -11.58 -18.59
C ARG A 163 -9.75 -12.60 -17.48
N ASP A 164 -10.02 -13.86 -17.84
CA ASP A 164 -10.06 -14.94 -16.85
C ASP A 164 -8.63 -15.33 -16.41
N ILE A 165 -8.54 -16.01 -15.26
CA ILE A 165 -7.27 -16.48 -14.70
C ILE A 165 -6.73 -17.68 -15.50
N PRO A 166 -5.42 -17.76 -15.76
CA PRO A 166 -4.80 -18.98 -16.28
C PRO A 166 -4.98 -20.15 -15.28
N PRO A 167 -5.33 -21.37 -15.73
CA PRO A 167 -5.61 -22.48 -14.82
C PRO A 167 -4.43 -22.81 -13.90
N ASP A 168 -3.22 -22.81 -14.44
CA ASP A 168 -1.98 -23.12 -13.71
C ASP A 168 -1.71 -22.15 -12.55
N LEU A 169 -2.24 -20.92 -12.61
CA LEU A 169 -2.01 -19.92 -11.56
C LEU A 169 -2.75 -20.25 -10.26
N ILE A 170 -3.85 -21.00 -10.32
CA ILE A 170 -4.60 -21.40 -9.12
C ILE A 170 -3.75 -22.34 -8.26
N GLU A 171 -3.05 -23.28 -8.89
CA GLU A 171 -2.16 -24.22 -8.18
C GLU A 171 -0.97 -23.49 -7.55
N ASP A 172 -0.41 -22.50 -8.25
CA ASP A 172 0.73 -21.74 -7.71
C ASP A 172 0.34 -20.81 -6.56
N ILE A 173 -0.85 -20.18 -6.63
CA ILE A 173 -1.40 -19.43 -5.48
C ILE A 173 -1.63 -20.38 -4.29
N TYR A 174 -2.09 -21.61 -4.54
CA TYR A 174 -2.28 -22.59 -3.48
C TYR A 174 -0.95 -22.99 -2.82
N LYS A 175 0.10 -23.23 -3.59
CA LYS A 175 1.45 -23.50 -3.05
C LYS A 175 1.99 -22.33 -2.22
N PHE A 176 1.79 -21.10 -2.67
CA PHE A 176 2.15 -19.91 -1.91
C PHE A 176 1.44 -19.86 -0.55
N CYS A 177 0.15 -20.22 -0.49
CA CYS A 177 -0.58 -20.30 0.78
C CYS A 177 -0.01 -21.36 1.75
N GLU A 178 0.69 -22.39 1.26
CA GLU A 178 1.35 -23.38 2.10
C GLU A 178 2.70 -22.90 2.64
N SER A 179 3.47 -22.13 1.85
CA SER A 179 4.79 -21.61 2.26
C SER A 179 4.71 -20.32 3.08
N PHE A 180 3.81 -19.40 2.72
CA PHE A 180 3.72 -18.06 3.31
C PHE A 180 3.58 -18.02 4.85
N PRO A 181 2.83 -18.92 5.52
CA PRO A 181 2.75 -18.94 6.98
C PRO A 181 4.09 -19.12 7.68
N GLU A 182 5.06 -19.82 7.06
CA GLU A 182 6.41 -19.97 7.62
C GLU A 182 7.15 -18.63 7.63
N THR A 183 7.07 -17.85 6.54
CA THR A 183 7.68 -16.52 6.49
C THR A 183 7.06 -15.58 7.51
N VAL A 184 5.72 -15.63 7.68
CA VAL A 184 5.02 -14.85 8.70
C VAL A 184 5.51 -15.22 10.10
N ALA A 185 5.63 -16.50 10.42
CA ALA A 185 6.14 -16.95 11.71
C ALA A 185 7.59 -16.50 11.96
N ASN A 186 8.44 -16.51 10.93
CA ASN A 186 9.81 -16.01 11.02
C ASN A 186 9.85 -14.50 11.31
N ILE A 187 9.02 -13.71 10.64
CA ILE A 187 8.90 -12.26 10.90
C ILE A 187 8.37 -12.01 12.32
N GLU A 188 7.33 -12.75 12.73
CA GLU A 188 6.71 -12.65 14.05
C GLU A 188 7.72 -12.95 15.17
N SER A 189 8.52 -14.00 15.00
CA SER A 189 9.55 -14.41 15.97
C SER A 189 10.58 -13.30 16.26
N LEU A 190 10.87 -12.45 15.27
CA LEU A 190 11.86 -11.39 15.39
C LEU A 190 11.29 -10.09 15.93
N LEU A 191 10.01 -9.81 15.67
CA LEU A 191 9.36 -8.53 15.99
C LEU A 191 8.45 -8.61 17.22
N THR A 192 7.54 -9.57 17.26
CA THR A 192 6.40 -9.56 18.18
C THR A 192 6.82 -9.64 19.63
N ASP A 193 7.74 -10.55 19.99
CA ASP A 193 8.22 -10.72 21.36
C ASP A 193 9.55 -10.01 21.67
N ASN A 194 10.04 -9.22 20.71
CA ASN A 194 11.27 -8.49 20.88
C ASN A 194 11.10 -7.31 21.85
N ARG A 195 11.88 -7.33 22.93
CA ARG A 195 11.87 -6.26 23.95
C ARG A 195 12.14 -4.87 23.36
N ILE A 196 13.06 -4.75 22.40
CA ILE A 196 13.43 -3.46 21.80
C ILE A 196 12.26 -2.95 20.97
N PHE A 197 11.64 -3.81 20.17
CA PHE A 197 10.50 -3.45 19.34
C PHE A 197 9.31 -3.01 20.22
N LYS A 198 8.96 -3.79 21.25
CA LYS A 198 7.90 -3.45 22.23
C LYS A 198 8.14 -2.15 23.00
N GLN A 199 9.39 -1.71 23.15
CA GLN A 199 9.70 -0.43 23.81
C GLN A 199 9.56 0.77 22.87
N ARG A 200 9.54 0.53 21.55
CA ARG A 200 9.55 1.56 20.50
C ARG A 200 8.21 1.70 19.79
N THR A 201 7.24 0.83 20.09
CA THR A 201 5.86 0.80 19.60
C THR A 201 4.89 0.77 20.78
#